data_AF-A0A1M5CDP2-F1
#
_entry.id   AF-A0A1M5CDP2-F1
#
_cell.length_a   1.000
_cell.length_b   1.000
_cell.length_c   1.000
_cell.angle_alpha   90.00
_cell.angle_beta   90.00
_cell.angle_gamma   90.00
#
_symmetry.space_group_name_H-M   'P 1'
#
loop_
_entity.id
_entity.type
_entity.pdbx_description
1 polymer ?
#
loop_
_entity_poly.entity_id
_entity_poly.type
_entity_poly.pdbx_seq_one_letter_code
_entity_poly.pdbx_strand_id
1 'polypeptide(L)'
;MNTLSNILSNFLVSYKLKFLVFVITLLFFGFNGYGQTVAFNATASNGLESVSSAALAVSLSAASGSDVSVDYTVTGTATGGGTDYTLSDGTLTILAGSVTGNINITGIVDDLLDEPNETVVVTLSSPTNAT
;
A
#
# COMPACT_ATOMS: atom_id res chain seq x y z
N MET A 1 -34.88 13.80 -31.69
CA MET A 1 -33.70 12.91 -31.64
C MET A 1 -32.72 13.48 -30.60
N ASN A 2 -32.66 12.81 -29.45
CA ASN A 2 -31.48 12.68 -28.57
C ASN A 2 -30.94 13.85 -27.72
N THR A 3 -31.78 14.65 -27.06
CA THR A 3 -31.31 15.46 -25.91
C THR A 3 -31.26 14.65 -24.61
N LEU A 4 -32.26 13.80 -24.34
CA LEU A 4 -32.23 12.86 -23.22
C LEU A 4 -31.13 11.80 -23.38
N SER A 5 -30.84 11.34 -24.60
CA SER A 5 -29.73 10.41 -24.85
C SER A 5 -28.35 11.04 -24.61
N ASN A 6 -28.18 12.34 -24.84
CA ASN A 6 -26.92 13.04 -24.53
C ASN A 6 -26.78 13.34 -23.03
N ILE A 7 -27.89 13.62 -22.34
CA ILE A 7 -27.87 13.82 -20.87
C ILE A 7 -27.65 12.47 -20.15
N LEU A 8 -28.27 11.39 -20.62
CA LEU A 8 -28.01 10.04 -20.10
C LEU A 8 -26.62 9.54 -20.50
N SER A 9 -26.14 9.86 -21.72
CA SER A 9 -24.78 9.53 -22.14
C SER A 9 -23.75 10.27 -21.29
N ASN A 10 -23.94 11.55 -20.98
CA ASN A 10 -23.04 12.31 -20.09
C ASN A 10 -23.17 11.91 -18.62
N PHE A 11 -24.30 11.31 -18.21
CA PHE A 11 -24.45 10.69 -16.89
C PHE A 11 -23.89 9.26 -16.84
N LEU A 12 -23.73 8.62 -18.01
CA LEU A 12 -23.15 7.28 -18.20
C LEU A 12 -21.71 7.31 -18.74
N VAL A 13 -21.11 8.50 -18.95
CA VAL A 13 -19.65 8.63 -19.04
C VAL A 13 -19.10 8.48 -17.62
N SER A 14 -19.12 7.23 -17.18
CA SER A 14 -18.10 6.62 -16.34
C SER A 14 -17.81 7.33 -15.01
N TYR A 15 -18.74 7.21 -14.05
CA TYR A 15 -18.28 6.91 -12.68
C TYR A 15 -17.74 5.48 -12.67
N LYS A 16 -16.69 5.20 -13.45
CA LYS A 16 -15.90 3.99 -13.21
C LYS A 16 -15.31 4.22 -11.83
N LEU A 17 -15.77 3.42 -10.89
CA LEU A 17 -15.23 3.40 -9.55
C LEU A 17 -13.74 3.06 -9.69
N LYS A 18 -12.87 4.08 -9.58
CA LYS A 18 -11.43 3.92 -9.74
C LYS A 18 -10.86 3.31 -8.47
N PHE A 19 -10.03 2.30 -8.63
CA PHE A 19 -9.40 1.62 -7.52
C PHE A 19 -7.89 1.61 -7.70
N LEU A 20 -7.19 2.06 -6.66
CA LEU A 20 -5.80 1.74 -6.47
C LEU A 20 -5.71 0.35 -5.86
N VAL A 21 -5.06 -0.58 -6.57
CA VAL A 21 -4.83 -1.94 -6.08
C VAL A 21 -3.47 -1.99 -5.40
N PHE A 22 -3.48 -2.22 -4.10
CA PHE A 22 -2.28 -2.41 -3.32
C PHE A 22 -1.90 -3.89 -3.42
N VAL A 23 -0.88 -4.22 -4.19
CA VAL A 23 -0.35 -5.59 -4.26
C VAL A 23 0.89 -5.66 -3.41
N ILE A 24 0.97 -6.66 -2.55
CA ILE A 24 2.02 -6.74 -1.54
C ILE A 24 2.80 -8.02 -1.77
N THR A 25 4.09 -7.88 -2.03
CA THR A 25 4.95 -9.05 -2.22
C THR A 25 5.46 -9.52 -0.88
N LEU A 26 5.02 -10.71 -0.47
CA LEU A 26 5.35 -11.31 0.81
C LEU A 26 6.73 -11.97 0.75
N LEU A 27 7.72 -11.35 1.39
CA LEU A 27 8.94 -12.06 1.81
C LEU A 27 8.78 -12.42 3.29
N PHE A 28 8.67 -13.71 3.57
CA PHE A 28 8.85 -14.22 4.93
C PHE A 28 10.35 -14.24 5.23
N PHE A 29 10.81 -13.31 6.05
CA PHE A 29 12.13 -13.41 6.63
C PHE A 29 12.05 -14.32 7.86
N GLY A 30 12.48 -15.58 7.69
CA GLY A 30 12.76 -16.49 8.79
C GLY A 30 14.25 -16.81 8.80
N PHE A 31 14.98 -16.38 9.82
CA PHE A 31 16.39 -16.72 9.97
C PHE A 31 16.56 -17.96 10.87
N ASN A 32 17.18 -18.99 10.31
CA ASN A 32 17.88 -20.12 10.95
C ASN A 32 17.64 -20.30 12.47
N GLY A 33 16.45 -20.78 12.85
CA GLY A 33 16.20 -21.41 14.16
C GLY A 33 15.69 -20.52 15.30
N TYR A 34 15.52 -19.20 15.12
CA TYR A 34 15.09 -18.29 16.21
C TYR A 34 13.92 -17.33 15.85
N GLY A 35 12.83 -17.86 15.28
CA GLY A 35 11.47 -17.57 15.76
C GLY A 35 10.71 -16.26 15.45
N GLN A 36 11.34 -15.13 15.11
CA GLN A 36 10.56 -13.90 14.79
C GLN A 36 10.45 -13.66 13.27
N THR A 37 9.22 -13.53 12.77
CA THR A 37 8.94 -13.23 11.35
C THR A 37 8.33 -11.85 11.21
N VAL A 38 8.75 -11.09 10.20
CA VAL A 38 8.14 -9.83 9.80
C VAL A 38 7.31 -10.06 8.54
N ALA A 39 6.04 -9.66 8.54
CA ALA A 39 5.15 -9.86 7.39
C ALA A 39 4.05 -8.80 7.33
N PHE A 40 3.53 -8.53 6.13
CA PHE A 40 2.28 -7.78 6.01
C PHE A 40 1.09 -8.61 6.48
N ASN A 41 0.07 -7.92 7.01
CA ASN A 41 -1.16 -8.56 7.47
C ASN A 41 -2.05 -9.03 6.30
N ALA A 42 -1.86 -8.44 5.13
CA ALA A 42 -2.53 -8.81 3.89
C ALA A 42 -1.52 -8.83 2.74
N THR A 43 -1.77 -9.67 1.74
CA THR A 43 -0.95 -9.75 0.52
C THR A 43 -1.50 -8.87 -0.61
N ALA A 44 -2.72 -8.37 -0.47
CA ALA A 44 -3.28 -7.35 -1.34
C ALA A 44 -4.43 -6.62 -0.64
N SER A 45 -4.74 -5.42 -1.11
CA SER A 45 -5.98 -4.72 -0.84
C SER A 45 -6.31 -3.81 -2.02
N ASN A 46 -7.50 -3.21 -2.02
CA ASN A 46 -7.87 -2.20 -3.00
C ASN A 46 -8.58 -1.05 -2.27
N GLY A 47 -8.41 0.16 -2.77
CA GLY A 47 -9.04 1.36 -2.21
C GLY A 47 -9.47 2.31 -3.31
N LEU A 48 -10.48 3.13 -3.04
CA LEU A 48 -10.88 4.19 -3.95
C LEU A 48 -9.86 5.31 -3.94
N GLU A 49 -9.62 5.96 -5.07
CA GLU A 49 -8.81 7.19 -5.12
C GLU A 49 -9.42 8.34 -4.33
N SER A 50 -10.74 8.30 -4.10
CA SER A 50 -11.44 9.29 -3.26
C SER A 50 -11.02 9.25 -1.78
N VAL A 51 -10.20 8.30 -1.36
CA VAL A 51 -9.59 8.29 -0.02
C VAL A 51 -8.25 9.03 -0.07
N SER A 52 -7.92 9.81 0.94
CA SER A 52 -6.66 10.56 0.95
C SER A 52 -5.42 9.72 1.29
N SER A 53 -5.62 8.51 1.83
CA SER A 53 -4.53 7.67 2.34
C SER A 53 -4.95 6.21 2.55
N ALA A 54 -3.97 5.31 2.50
CA ALA A 54 -4.11 3.89 2.86
C ALA A 54 -2.96 3.45 3.77
N ALA A 55 -3.23 2.55 4.71
CA ALA A 55 -2.23 2.02 5.64
C ALA A 55 -1.96 0.54 5.36
N LEU A 56 -0.69 0.20 5.13
CA LEU A 56 -0.23 -1.17 5.00
C LEU A 56 0.29 -1.65 6.35
N ALA A 57 -0.50 -2.49 7.03
CA ALA A 57 -0.12 -3.04 8.32
C ALA A 57 0.93 -4.15 8.18
N VAL A 58 2.01 -4.02 8.95
CA VAL A 58 3.10 -5.00 9.07
C VAL A 58 3.12 -5.51 10.51
N SER A 59 3.27 -6.81 10.69
CA SER A 59 3.31 -7.47 12.00
C SER A 59 4.59 -8.28 12.21
N LEU A 60 5.00 -8.35 13.47
CA LEU A 60 5.97 -9.31 14.00
C LEU A 60 5.21 -10.52 14.56
N SER A 61 5.78 -11.73 14.44
CA SER A 61 5.18 -12.93 15.07
C SER A 61 5.28 -12.94 16.61
N ALA A 62 6.17 -12.12 17.17
CA ALA A 62 6.35 -11.89 18.61
C ALA A 62 6.93 -10.49 18.84
N ALA A 63 6.79 -9.94 20.04
CA ALA A 63 7.41 -8.66 20.38
C ALA A 63 8.92 -8.81 20.53
N SER A 64 9.69 -7.82 20.05
CA SER A 64 11.13 -7.72 20.29
C SER A 64 11.43 -6.84 21.51
N GLY A 65 12.53 -7.12 22.21
CA GLY A 65 13.04 -6.26 23.29
C GLY A 65 13.76 -4.99 22.79
N SER A 66 13.99 -4.91 21.47
CA SER A 66 14.63 -3.80 20.78
C SER A 66 13.76 -3.32 19.62
N ASP A 67 14.03 -2.12 19.11
CA ASP A 67 13.38 -1.65 17.89
C ASP A 67 13.75 -2.55 16.71
N VAL A 68 12.73 -3.01 16.00
CA VAL A 68 12.85 -3.77 14.76
C VAL A 68 12.73 -2.82 13.58
N SER A 69 13.72 -2.82 12.69
CA SER A 69 13.63 -2.08 11.43
C SER A 69 13.44 -3.03 10.26
N VAL A 70 12.70 -2.61 9.25
CA VAL A 70 12.57 -3.32 7.97
C VAL A 70 12.54 -2.30 6.85
N ASP A 71 13.41 -2.46 5.86
CA ASP A 71 13.43 -1.61 4.68
C ASP A 71 12.28 -1.98 3.76
N TYR A 72 11.80 -1.04 2.97
CA TYR A 72 10.79 -1.30 1.95
C TYR A 72 11.05 -0.49 0.68
N THR A 73 10.70 -1.10 -0.45
CA THR A 73 10.72 -0.45 -1.78
C THR A 73 9.32 -0.35 -2.36
N VAL A 74 9.09 0.66 -3.18
CA VAL A 74 7.81 0.99 -3.79
C VAL A 74 7.92 0.95 -5.31
N THR A 75 7.07 0.14 -5.94
CA THR A 75 6.97 -0.02 -7.40
C THR A 75 5.50 -0.11 -7.79
N GLY A 76 5.18 -0.46 -9.04
CA GLY A 76 3.81 -0.64 -9.51
C GLY A 76 3.57 0.10 -10.82
N THR A 77 2.30 0.29 -11.15
CA THR A 77 1.89 1.05 -12.34
C THR A 77 1.49 2.48 -12.02
N ALA A 78 1.02 2.76 -10.79
CA ALA A 78 0.72 4.11 -10.35
C ALA A 78 2.02 4.93 -10.17
N THR A 79 1.96 6.20 -10.55
CA THR A 79 3.05 7.16 -10.47
C THR A 79 3.09 7.83 -9.10
N GLY A 80 4.18 7.58 -8.36
CA GLY A 80 4.45 8.23 -7.08
C GLY A 80 4.85 9.71 -7.23
N GLY A 81 5.32 10.31 -6.13
CA GLY A 81 5.80 11.70 -6.13
C GLY A 81 4.69 12.76 -6.18
N GLY A 82 3.44 12.36 -5.93
CA GLY A 82 2.27 13.24 -5.89
C GLY A 82 1.45 13.29 -7.17
N THR A 83 1.76 12.47 -8.19
CA THR A 83 0.88 12.28 -9.36
C THR A 83 -0.35 11.48 -8.96
N ASP A 84 -0.17 10.21 -8.56
CA ASP A 84 -1.27 9.34 -8.13
C ASP A 84 -1.24 9.11 -6.61
N TYR A 85 -0.04 9.11 -6.02
CA TYR A 85 0.15 9.01 -4.57
C TYR A 85 1.50 9.61 -4.11
N THR A 86 1.62 9.80 -2.80
CA THR A 86 2.85 10.18 -2.10
C THR A 86 3.29 9.06 -1.15
N LEU A 87 4.24 8.26 -1.62
CA LEU A 87 5.06 7.34 -0.84
C LEU A 87 6.38 7.12 -1.61
N SER A 88 7.48 6.93 -0.90
CA SER A 88 8.78 6.58 -1.47
C SER A 88 9.39 5.44 -0.67
N ASP A 89 10.42 4.80 -1.22
CA ASP A 89 11.26 3.82 -0.52
C ASP A 89 11.68 4.34 0.87
N GLY A 90 11.79 3.44 1.84
CA GLY A 90 12.10 3.84 3.19
C GLY A 90 12.31 2.67 4.14
N THR A 91 12.22 2.98 5.43
CA THR A 91 12.36 2.01 6.52
C THR A 91 11.18 2.14 7.46
N LEU A 92 10.52 1.02 7.76
CA LEU A 92 9.56 0.92 8.84
C LEU A 92 10.31 0.55 10.12
N THR A 93 10.04 1.28 11.20
CA THR A 93 10.49 0.92 12.55
C THR A 93 9.31 0.50 13.41
N ILE A 94 9.37 -0.71 13.96
CA ILE A 94 8.46 -1.23 14.97
C ILE A 94 9.18 -1.12 16.30
N LEU A 95 8.67 -0.26 17.19
CA LEU A 95 9.31 0.02 18.48
C LEU A 95 9.36 -1.23 19.38
N ALA A 96 10.37 -1.31 20.23
CA ALA A 96 10.51 -2.35 21.25
C ALA A 96 9.19 -2.56 22.03
N GLY A 97 8.81 -3.83 22.22
CA GLY A 97 7.56 -4.23 22.86
C GLY A 97 6.31 -4.14 21.99
N SER A 98 6.37 -3.49 20.81
CA SER A 98 5.29 -3.52 19.82
C SER A 98 5.38 -4.76 18.94
N VAL A 99 4.25 -5.14 18.35
CA VAL A 99 4.15 -6.22 17.35
C VAL A 99 3.64 -5.74 16.01
N THR A 100 3.31 -4.45 15.88
CA THR A 100 2.75 -3.89 14.64
C THR A 100 3.36 -2.54 14.29
N GLY A 101 3.46 -2.27 13.00
CA GLY A 101 3.75 -0.96 12.41
C GLY A 101 2.97 -0.75 11.11
N ASN A 102 2.98 0.48 10.60
CA ASN A 102 2.25 0.85 9.39
C ASN A 102 3.16 1.55 8.40
N ILE A 103 3.13 1.12 7.14
CA ILE A 103 3.63 1.91 6.01
C ILE A 103 2.42 2.66 5.45
N ASN A 104 2.47 3.99 5.46
CA ASN A 104 1.33 4.84 5.07
C ASN A 104 1.53 5.37 3.65
N ILE A 105 0.64 4.99 2.75
CA ILE A 105 0.49 5.63 1.45
C ILE A 105 -0.37 6.87 1.67
N THR A 106 0.17 8.05 1.36
CA THR A 106 -0.50 9.34 1.58
C THR A 106 -0.70 10.07 0.28
N GLY A 107 -1.50 11.13 0.27
CA GLY A 107 -1.66 11.98 -0.90
C GLY A 107 -2.16 11.21 -2.12
N ILE A 108 -3.04 10.22 -1.91
CA ILE A 108 -3.74 9.54 -2.99
C ILE A 108 -4.61 10.59 -3.69
N VAL A 109 -4.44 10.72 -5.01
CA VAL A 109 -5.06 11.78 -5.79
C VAL A 109 -6.33 11.26 -6.45
N ASP A 110 -7.46 11.91 -6.15
CA ASP A 110 -8.72 11.70 -6.84
C ASP A 110 -8.83 12.69 -8.00
N ASP A 111 -8.52 12.23 -9.22
CA ASP A 111 -8.53 13.06 -10.41
C ASP A 111 -9.61 12.67 -11.44
N LEU A 112 -9.75 13.52 -12.46
CA LEU A 112 -10.75 13.36 -13.52
C LEU A 112 -10.21 12.64 -14.77
N LEU A 113 -8.96 12.17 -14.79
CA LEU A 113 -8.38 11.48 -15.94
C LEU A 113 -8.99 10.07 -16.07
N ASP A 114 -9.29 9.60 -17.28
CA ASP A 114 -9.77 8.22 -17.46
C ASP A 114 -8.56 7.29 -17.66
N GLU A 115 -8.20 6.59 -16.60
CA GLU A 115 -7.03 5.71 -16.54
C GLU A 115 -7.46 4.26 -16.24
N PRO A 116 -6.68 3.25 -16.68
CA PRO A 116 -6.88 1.88 -16.24
C PRO A 116 -6.63 1.75 -14.72
N ASN A 117 -7.12 0.67 -14.10
CA ASN A 117 -6.80 0.42 -12.70
C ASN A 117 -5.29 0.30 -12.49
N GLU A 118 -4.79 0.97 -11.46
CA GLU A 118 -3.37 1.04 -11.19
C GLU A 118 -2.98 0.29 -9.91
N THR A 119 -1.67 0.09 -9.74
CA THR A 119 -1.10 -0.65 -8.63
C THR A 119 -0.02 0.12 -7.90
N VAL A 120 -0.01 0.00 -6.57
CA VAL A 120 1.16 0.29 -5.73
C VAL A 120 1.65 -1.01 -5.14
N VAL A 121 2.93 -1.30 -5.34
CA VAL A 121 3.57 -2.53 -4.90
C VAL A 121 4.65 -2.23 -3.88
N VAL A 122 4.44 -2.70 -2.65
CA VAL A 122 5.42 -2.54 -1.55
C VAL A 122 6.07 -3.87 -1.22
N THR A 123 7.41 -3.87 -1.16
CA THR A 123 8.21 -5.06 -0.88
C THR A 123 9.12 -4.81 0.33
N LEU A 124 9.06 -5.68 1.35
CA LEU A 124 9.93 -5.59 2.53
C LEU A 124 11.30 -6.25 2.27
N SER A 125 12.34 -5.70 2.87
CA SER A 125 13.70 -6.26 2.86
C SER A 125 14.49 -5.92 4.12
N SER A 126 15.65 -6.58 4.30
CA SER A 126 16.67 -6.23 5.30
C SER A 126 16.15 -6.03 6.75
N PRO A 127 15.37 -6.97 7.34
CA PRO A 127 14.95 -6.79 8.73
C PRO A 127 16.14 -6.83 9.69
N THR A 128 16.13 -5.95 10.71
CA THR A 128 17.12 -5.93 11.80
C THR A 128 16.44 -6.09 13.16
N ASN A 129 17.11 -6.72 14.13
CA ASN A 129 16.61 -7.02 15.49
C ASN A 129 15.30 -7.84 15.56
N ALA A 130 14.92 -8.48 14.46
CA ALA A 130 13.82 -9.46 14.39
C ALA A 130 14.31 -10.85 14.82
N THR A 131 14.80 -10.98 16.05
CA THR A 131 15.39 -12.21 16.63
C THR A 131 14.68 -12.64 17.90
#